data_AF-A0A838G5M6-F1
#
_entry.id   AF-A0A838G5M6-F1
#
_cell.length_a   1.000
_cell.length_b   1.000
_cell.length_c   1.000
_cell.angle_alpha   90.00
_cell.angle_beta   90.00
_cell.angle_gamma   90.00
#
_symmetry.space_group_name_H-M   'P 1'
#
loop_
_entity.id
_entity.type
_entity.pdbx_description
1 polymer ?
#
loop_
_entity_poly.entity_id
_entity_poly.type
_entity_poly.pdbx_seq_one_letter_code
_entity_poly.pdbx_strand_id
1 'polypeptide(L)' 'MTSFPSLKTDIVNAGGSWKDERVVLDGNLITSRNPDDLPAFISALLESLQHGAAANVE' A
#
# COMPACT_ATOMS: atom_id res chain seq x y z
N MET A 1 -1.52 7.04 0.65
CA MET A 1 -0.74 6.03 -0.10
C MET A 1 0.76 6.34 -0.04
N THR A 2 1.59 5.41 -0.48
CA THR A 2 3.04 5.62 -0.68
C THR A 2 3.45 5.16 -2.09
N SER A 3 4.69 5.43 -2.51
CA SER A 3 5.22 5.06 -3.83
C SER A 3 6.74 5.26 -3.88
N PHE A 4 7.35 4.95 -5.03
CA PHE A 4 8.71 5.42 -5.30
C PHE A 4 8.82 6.94 -5.11
N PRO A 5 9.85 7.46 -4.42
CA PRO A 5 9.90 8.88 -4.02
C PRO A 5 9.77 9.88 -5.18
N SER A 6 10.19 9.51 -6.39
CA SER A 6 10.06 10.34 -7.59
C SER A 6 8.61 10.65 -7.96
N LEU A 7 7.65 9.80 -7.59
CA LEU A 7 6.23 9.97 -7.91
C LEU A 7 5.47 10.81 -6.86
N LYS A 8 6.14 11.26 -5.79
CA LYS A 8 5.50 12.04 -4.72
C LYS A 8 4.79 13.28 -5.26
N THR A 9 5.47 14.05 -6.11
CA THR A 9 4.94 15.30 -6.65
C THR A 9 3.69 15.06 -7.49
N ASP A 10 3.70 14.02 -8.35
CA ASP A 10 2.56 13.68 -9.20
C ASP A 10 1.34 13.26 -8.36
N ILE A 11 1.57 12.45 -7.31
CA ILE A 11 0.51 12.00 -6.40
C ILE A 11 -0.13 13.20 -5.67
N VAL A 12 0.69 14.11 -5.15
CA VAL A 12 0.17 15.32 -4.47
C VAL A 12 -0.58 16.22 -5.45
N ASN A 13 -0.06 16.41 -6.66
CA ASN A 13 -0.71 17.22 -7.69
C ASN A 13 -2.06 16.62 -8.14
N ALA A 14 -2.19 15.28 -8.11
CA ALA A 14 -3.44 14.58 -8.37
C ALA A 14 -4.44 14.63 -7.19
N GLY A 15 -4.11 15.31 -6.09
CA GLY A 15 -4.92 15.41 -4.88
C GLY A 15 -4.75 14.25 -3.90
N GLY A 16 -3.77 13.37 -4.13
CA GLY A 16 -3.45 12.24 -3.26
C GLY A 16 -2.63 12.65 -2.03
N SER A 17 -2.85 11.93 -0.92
CA SER A 17 -2.01 12.06 0.28
C SER A 17 -0.86 11.06 0.24
N TRP A 18 0.34 11.53 -0.12
CA TRP A 18 1.56 10.73 -0.12
C TRP A 18 2.21 10.71 1.27
N LYS A 19 2.60 9.53 1.76
CA LYS A 19 3.26 9.36 3.06
C LYS A 19 4.60 8.63 2.89
N ASP A 20 5.63 9.07 3.62
CA ASP A 20 6.92 8.39 3.68
C ASP A 20 6.88 7.20 4.65
N GLU A 21 6.13 6.16 4.27
CA GLU A 21 5.94 4.95 5.07
C GLU A 21 6.28 3.72 4.22
N ARG A 22 6.87 2.69 4.85
CA ARG A 22 7.30 1.45 4.17
C ARG A 22 6.17 0.77 3.41
N VAL A 23 5.00 0.71 4.05
CA VAL A 23 3.76 0.17 3.48
C VAL A 23 2.62 1.07 3.95
N VAL A 24 1.70 1.39 3.05
CA VAL A 24 0.44 2.07 3.38
C VAL A 24 -0.72 1.21 2.87
N LEU A 25 -1.66 0.91 3.77
CA LEU A 25 -2.94 0.28 3.47
C LEU A 25 -4.02 1.35 3.44
N ASP A 26 -4.79 1.39 2.36
CA ASP A 26 -5.92 2.30 2.16
C ASP A 26 -7.09 1.50 1.57
N GLY A 27 -7.95 0.97 2.45
CA GLY A 27 -8.93 -0.05 2.08
C GLY A 27 -8.25 -1.26 1.46
N ASN A 28 -8.62 -1.59 0.21
CA ASN A 28 -8.05 -2.72 -0.54
C ASN A 28 -6.77 -2.34 -1.32
N LEU A 29 -6.31 -1.10 -1.24
CA LEU A 29 -5.10 -0.64 -1.92
C LEU A 29 -3.89 -0.72 -0.97
N ILE A 30 -2.92 -1.55 -1.34
CA ILE A 30 -1.65 -1.70 -0.63
C ILE A 30 -0.55 -1.10 -1.48
N THR A 31 0.25 -0.21 -0.92
CA THR A 31 1.36 0.47 -1.61
C THR A 31 2.65 0.42 -0.80
N SER A 32 3.82 0.42 -1.46
CA SER A 32 5.15 0.46 -0.84
C SER A 32 6.09 1.43 -1.58
N ARG A 33 7.24 1.78 -0.98
CA ARG A 33 8.15 2.80 -1.56
C ARG A 33 9.13 2.25 -2.57
N ASN A 34 9.75 1.11 -2.28
CA ASN A 34 10.89 0.60 -3.05
C ASN A 34 11.11 -0.91 -2.78
N PRO A 35 12.07 -1.57 -3.46
CA PRO A 35 12.35 -3.00 -3.25
C PRO A 35 12.78 -3.38 -1.83
N ASP A 36 13.36 -2.46 -1.06
CA ASP A 36 13.77 -2.74 0.33
C ASP A 36 12.55 -2.98 1.25
N ASP A 37 11.39 -2.44 0.87
CA ASP A 37 10.14 -2.61 1.60
C ASP A 37 9.37 -3.88 1.19
N LEU A 38 9.91 -4.71 0.29
CA LEU A 38 9.24 -5.91 -0.24
C LEU A 38 8.81 -6.91 0.86
N PRO A 39 9.61 -7.21 1.91
CA PRO A 39 9.16 -8.10 2.98
C PRO A 39 7.91 -7.59 3.70
N ALA A 40 7.86 -6.28 3.97
CA ALA A 40 6.70 -5.66 4.64
C ALA A 40 5.48 -5.65 3.72
N PHE A 41 5.67 -5.35 2.43
CA PHE A 41 4.60 -5.36 1.44
C PHE A 41 3.98 -6.75 1.27
N ILE A 42 4.81 -7.80 1.14
CA ILE A 42 4.34 -9.18 1.02
C ILE A 42 3.55 -9.60 2.27
N SER A 43 4.05 -9.25 3.47
CA SER A 43 3.34 -9.56 4.72
C SER A 43 1.95 -8.93 4.74
N ALA A 44 1.83 -7.64 4.41
CA ALA A 44 0.55 -6.93 4.38
C ALA A 44 -0.41 -7.49 3.31
N LEU A 45 0.13 -7.89 2.16
CA LEU A 45 -0.64 -8.51 1.08
C LEU A 45 -1.22 -9.86 1.52
N LEU A 46 -0.41 -10.74 2.11
CA LEU A 46 -0.86 -12.04 2.59
C LEU A 46 -1.91 -11.90 3.70
N GLU A 47 -1.70 -10.96 4.62
CA GLU A 47 -2.68 -10.64 5.66
C GLU A 47 -4.00 -10.18 5.06
N SER A 48 -3.95 -9.27 4.08
CA SER A 48 -5.16 -8.75 3.41
C SER A 48 -5.92 -9.83 2.64
N LEU A 49 -5.22 -10.78 2.02
CA LEU A 49 -5.84 -11.92 1.33
C LEU A 49 -6.52 -12.89 2.30
N GLN A 50 -5.92 -13.13 3.47
CA GLN A 50 -6.54 -13.95 4.52
C GLN A 50 -7.82 -13.31 5.07
N HIS A 51 -7.81 -12.00 5.31
CA HIS A 51 -8.99 -11.27 5.80
C HIS A 51 -10.07 -11.09 4.72
N GLY A 52 -9.69 -10.85 3.47
CA GLY A 52 -10.63 -10.70 2.34
C GLY A 52 -11.34 -12.00 1.95
N ALA A 53 -10.71 -13.16 2.16
CA ALA A 53 -11.35 -14.46 2.02
C ALA A 53 -12.40 -14.73 3.12
N ALA A 54 -12.18 -14.20 4.33
CA ALA A 54 -13.12 -14.32 5.46
C ALA A 54 -14.30 -13.34 5.38
N ALA A 55 -14.18 -12.22 4.67
CA ALA A 55 -15.23 -11.20 4.54
C ALA A 55 -16.23 -11.46 3.40
N ASN A 56 -15.93 -12.38 2.48
CA ASN A 56 -16.79 -12.72 1.31
C ASN A 56 -17.48 -14.09 1.45
N VAL A 57 -17.51 -14.66 2.67
CA VAL A 57 -18.26 -15.87 3.02
C VAL A 57 -19.45 -15.49 3.90
N GLU A 58 -20.41 -14.78 3.30
CA GLU A 58 -21.80 -14.68 3.79
C GLU A 58 -22.78 -14.93 2.64
#